data_AF-A0A655ARH4-F1
#
_entry.id   AF-A0A655ARH4-F1
#
_cell.length_a   1.000
_cell.length_b   1.000
_cell.length_c   1.000
_cell.angle_alpha   90.00
_cell.angle_beta   90.00
_cell.angle_gamma   90.00
#
_symmetry.space_group_name_H-M   'P 1'
#
loop_
_entity.id
_entity.type
_entity.pdbx_description
1 polymer ?
#
loop_
_entity_poly.entity_id
_entity_poly.type
_entity_poly.pdbx_seq_one_letter_code
_entity_poly.pdbx_strand_id
1 'polypeptide(L)' 'MARAVAPYLGWLISATAQAEQAAAQARVAVATFEAARAATVHPAIVAANRAVLVSLVSSNLLGFNAPAIAATEAAYERM' A
#
# COMPACT_ATOMS: atom_id res chain seq x y z
N MET A 1 43.74 -16.99 -28.97
CA MET A 1 42.73 -15.91 -29.07
C MET A 1 41.39 -16.33 -28.46
N ALA A 2 40.62 -17.27 -29.04
CA ALA A 2 39.26 -17.63 -28.54
C ALA A 2 39.18 -18.09 -27.06
N ARG A 3 40.18 -18.84 -26.57
CA ARG A 3 40.20 -19.36 -25.19
C ARG A 3 40.31 -18.28 -24.10
N ALA A 4 40.88 -17.11 -24.43
CA ALA A 4 41.03 -15.99 -23.50
C ALA A 4 39.74 -15.17 -23.31
N VAL A 5 38.81 -15.24 -24.27
CA VAL A 5 37.54 -14.47 -24.25
C VAL A 5 36.40 -15.24 -23.57
N ALA A 6 36.52 -16.56 -23.43
CA ALA A 6 35.50 -17.42 -22.83
C ALA A 6 35.03 -16.98 -21.42
N PRO A 7 35.90 -16.56 -20.48
CA PRO A 7 35.46 -16.08 -19.17
C PRO A 7 34.61 -14.80 -19.25
N TYR A 8 34.95 -13.89 -20.15
CA TYR A 8 34.19 -12.66 -20.37
C TYR A 8 32.81 -12.94 -20.96
N LEU A 9 32.72 -13.86 -21.94
CA LEU A 9 31.42 -14.28 -22.48
C LEU A 9 30.55 -14.96 -21.43
N GLY A 10 31.14 -15.83 -20.59
CA GLY A 10 30.44 -16.45 -19.46
C GLY A 10 29.91 -15.41 -18.46
N TRP A 11 30.75 -14.44 -18.08
CA TRP A 11 30.32 -13.31 -17.26
C TRP A 11 29.16 -12.53 -17.91
N LEU A 12 29.29 -12.17 -19.19
CA LEU A 12 28.29 -11.39 -19.89
C LEU A 12 26.93 -12.09 -19.95
N ILE A 13 26.90 -13.41 -20.21
CA ILE A 13 25.67 -14.23 -20.18
C ILE A 13 25.05 -14.24 -18.78
N SER A 14 25.85 -14.42 -17.73
CA SER A 14 25.34 -14.40 -16.36
C SER A 14 24.81 -13.03 -15.95
N ALA A 15 25.49 -11.95 -16.37
CA ALA A 15 25.10 -10.58 -16.08
C ALA A 15 23.78 -10.21 -16.79
N THR A 16 23.59 -10.65 -18.04
CA THR A 16 22.32 -10.45 -18.75
C THR A 16 21.17 -11.19 -18.08
N ALA A 17 21.37 -12.45 -17.66
CA ALA A 17 20.34 -13.21 -16.95
C ALA A 17 19.97 -12.56 -15.61
N GLN A 18 20.95 -12.05 -14.86
CA GLN A 18 20.72 -11.31 -13.62
C GLN A 18 19.96 -10.00 -13.86
N ALA A 19 20.29 -9.27 -14.94
CA ALA A 19 19.60 -8.04 -15.30
C ALA A 19 18.13 -8.29 -15.67
N GLU A 20 17.84 -9.35 -16.43
CA GLU A 20 16.47 -9.76 -16.76
C GLU A 20 15.67 -10.11 -15.51
N GLN A 21 16.27 -10.89 -14.60
CA GLN A 21 15.64 -11.25 -13.33
C GLN A 21 15.39 -10.02 -12.45
N ALA A 22 16.35 -9.10 -12.34
CA ALA A 22 16.21 -7.87 -11.58
C ALA A 22 15.07 -6.99 -12.14
N ALA A 23 14.99 -6.87 -13.48
CA ALA A 23 13.92 -6.13 -14.13
C ALA A 23 12.54 -6.76 -13.87
N ALA A 24 12.45 -8.10 -13.89
CA ALA A 24 11.21 -8.81 -13.54
C ALA A 24 10.79 -8.54 -12.09
N GLN A 25 11.72 -8.61 -11.14
CA GLN A 25 11.45 -8.36 -9.72
C GLN A 25 11.06 -6.90 -9.45
N ALA A 26 11.69 -5.95 -10.14
CA ALA A 26 11.31 -4.53 -10.05
C ALA A 26 9.86 -4.30 -10.48
N ARG A 27 9.41 -4.97 -11.56
CA ARG A 27 8.01 -4.89 -12.01
C ARG A 27 7.05 -5.48 -10.98
N VAL A 28 7.42 -6.59 -10.35
CA VAL A 28 6.62 -7.19 -9.26
C VAL A 28 6.52 -6.23 -8.08
N ALA A 29 7.62 -5.61 -7.67
CA ALA A 29 7.63 -4.64 -6.57
C ALA A 29 6.75 -3.40 -6.84
N VAL A 30 6.77 -2.89 -8.07
CA VAL A 30 5.87 -1.79 -8.47
C VAL A 30 4.41 -2.24 -8.44
N ALA A 31 4.11 -3.43 -8.97
CA ALA A 31 2.75 -3.96 -8.97
C ALA A 31 2.21 -4.17 -7.53
N THR A 32 3.03 -4.70 -6.63
CA THR A 32 2.63 -4.88 -5.22
C THR A 32 2.46 -3.55 -4.50
N PHE A 33 3.33 -2.57 -4.76
CA PHE A 33 3.18 -1.22 -4.21
C PHE A 33 1.88 -0.54 -4.66
N GLU A 34 1.59 -0.55 -5.97
CA GLU A 34 0.36 0.07 -6.48
C GLU A 34 -0.89 -0.66 -6.00
N ALA A 35 -0.85 -2.00 -5.86
CA ALA A 35 -1.94 -2.76 -5.27
C ALA A 35 -2.16 -2.38 -3.80
N ALA A 36 -1.10 -2.29 -2.99
CA ALA A 36 -1.18 -1.88 -1.60
C ALA A 36 -1.70 -0.44 -1.46
N ARG A 37 -1.21 0.47 -2.31
CA ARG A 37 -1.66 1.87 -2.36
C ARG A 37 -3.14 1.97 -2.71
N ALA A 38 -3.62 1.20 -3.70
CA ALA A 38 -5.02 1.19 -4.09
C ALA A 38 -5.94 0.57 -3.01
N ALA A 39 -5.44 -0.41 -2.26
CA ALA A 39 -6.18 -1.05 -1.17
C ALA A 39 -6.18 -0.22 0.14
N THR A 40 -5.25 0.72 0.30
CA THR A 40 -5.14 1.55 1.50
C THR A 40 -6.17 2.66 1.49
N VAL A 41 -6.90 2.82 2.60
CA VAL A 41 -7.88 3.92 2.73
C VAL A 41 -7.17 5.28 2.74
N HIS A 42 -7.70 6.21 1.96
CA HIS A 42 -7.12 7.55 1.84
C HIS A 42 -7.21 8.31 3.17
N PRO A 43 -6.12 8.94 3.66
CA PRO A 43 -6.10 9.62 4.97
C PRO A 43 -7.19 10.68 5.17
N ALA A 44 -7.62 11.37 4.11
CA ALA A 44 -8.71 12.34 4.18
C ALA A 44 -10.07 11.72 4.59
N ILE A 45 -10.32 10.46 4.21
CA ILE A 45 -11.54 9.74 4.58
C ILE A 45 -11.51 9.39 6.07
N VAL A 46 -10.36 8.93 6.57
CA VAL A 46 -10.12 8.73 8.00
C VAL A 46 -10.36 10.02 8.78
N ALA A 47 -9.74 11.13 8.36
CA ALA A 47 -9.91 12.42 9.01
C ALA A 47 -11.37 12.89 9.03
N ALA A 48 -12.10 12.69 7.93
CA ALA A 48 -13.52 13.01 7.86
C ALA A 48 -14.37 12.19 8.86
N ASN A 49 -14.13 10.88 8.97
CA ASN A 49 -14.79 10.04 9.97
C ASN A 49 -14.52 10.55 11.40
N ARG A 50 -13.25 10.88 11.71
CA ARG A 50 -12.88 11.38 13.04
C ARG A 50 -13.52 12.74 13.35
N ALA A 51 -13.65 13.62 12.36
CA ALA A 51 -14.35 14.89 12.52
C ALA A 51 -15.86 14.69 12.80
N VAL A 52 -16.50 13.76 12.10
CA VAL A 52 -17.90 13.38 12.35
C VAL A 52 -18.07 12.84 13.77
N LEU A 53 -17.18 11.96 14.22
CA LEU A 53 -17.23 11.41 15.57
C LEU A 53 -17.17 12.51 16.63
N VAL A 54 -16.22 13.46 16.51
CA VAL A 54 -16.11 14.59 17.44
C VAL A 54 -17.39 15.42 17.47
N SER A 55 -17.98 15.70 16.30
CA SER A 55 -19.26 16.41 16.20
C SER A 55 -20.40 15.67 16.91
N LEU A 56 -20.54 14.36 16.67
CA LEU A 56 -21.58 13.53 17.27
C LEU A 56 -21.44 13.45 18.80
N VAL A 57 -20.21 13.25 19.29
CA VAL A 57 -19.92 13.20 20.73
C VAL A 57 -20.19 14.55 21.38
N SER A 58 -19.73 15.66 20.78
CA SER A 58 -19.93 17.00 21.33
C SER A 58 -21.40 17.40 21.47
N SER A 59 -22.27 16.86 20.61
CA SER A 59 -23.72 17.10 20.62
C SER A 59 -24.51 16.03 21.38
N ASN A 60 -23.86 15.03 21.98
CA ASN A 60 -24.53 13.90 22.62
C ASN A 60 -24.98 14.16 24.07
N LEU A 61 -25.52 15.36 24.36
CA LEU A 61 -25.87 15.77 25.73
C LEU A 61 -26.90 14.83 26.40
N LEU A 62 -27.85 14.32 25.62
CA LEU A 62 -28.94 13.46 26.11
C LEU A 62 -28.73 11.98 25.75
N GLY A 63 -27.59 11.60 25.17
CA GLY A 63 -27.31 10.22 24.79
C GLY A 63 -27.96 9.74 23.48
N PHE A 64 -28.81 10.54 22.82
CA PHE A 64 -29.52 10.14 21.60
C PHE A 64 -28.61 9.84 20.40
N ASN A 65 -27.39 10.39 20.36
CA ASN A 65 -26.44 10.12 19.28
C ASN A 65 -25.64 8.83 19.50
N ALA A 66 -25.83 8.10 20.61
CA ALA A 66 -25.07 6.88 20.90
C ALA A 66 -25.08 5.85 19.74
N PRO A 67 -26.21 5.56 19.06
CA PRO A 67 -26.20 4.66 17.90
C PRO A 67 -25.39 5.19 16.71
N ALA A 68 -25.44 6.50 16.46
CA ALA A 68 -24.70 7.13 15.36
C ALA A 68 -23.19 7.18 15.62
N ILE A 69 -22.80 7.36 16.89
CA ILE A 69 -21.41 7.25 17.35
C ILE A 69 -20.88 5.83 17.08
N ALA A 70 -21.60 4.81 17.54
CA ALA A 70 -21.22 3.41 17.31
C ALA A 70 -21.12 3.06 15.83
N ALA A 71 -22.04 3.56 14.99
CA ALA A 71 -21.97 3.37 13.54
C ALA A 71 -20.74 4.05 12.92
N THR A 72 -20.38 5.24 13.41
CA THR A 72 -19.19 5.98 12.96
C THR A 72 -17.90 5.26 13.35
N GLU A 73 -17.83 4.70 14.57
CA GLU A 73 -16.70 3.88 15.02
C GLU A 73 -16.60 2.57 14.24
N ALA A 74 -17.71 1.87 14.02
CA ALA A 74 -17.73 0.66 13.20
C ALA A 74 -17.34 0.91 11.74
N ALA A 75 -17.58 2.13 11.23
CA ALA A 75 -17.10 2.52 9.91
C ALA A 75 -15.60 2.76 9.90
N TYR A 76 -15.03 3.32 10.98
CA TYR A 76 -13.59 3.51 11.14
C TYR A 76 -12.84 2.17 11.25
N GLU A 77 -13.38 1.20 11.98
CA GLU A 77 -12.80 -0.15 12.09
C GLU A 77 -12.76 -0.92 10.76
N ARG A 78 -13.62 -0.52 9.81
CA ARG A 78 -13.65 -1.08 8.46
C ARG A 78 -12.75 -0.34 7.47
N MET A 79 -12.11 0.75 7.88
CA MET A 79 -11.13 1.51 7.08
C MET A 79 -9.72 0.98 7.31
#